data_AF-A0A939ZQM1-F1
#
_entry.id   AF-A0A939ZQM1-F1
#
_cell.length_a   1.000
_cell.length_b   1.000
_cell.length_c   1.000
_cell.angle_alpha   90.00
_cell.angle_beta   90.00
_cell.angle_gamma   90.00
#
_symmetry.space_group_name_H-M   'P 1'
#
loop_
_entity.id
_entity.type
_entity.pdbx_description
1 polymer ?
#
loop_
_entity_poly.entity_id
_entity_poly.type
_entity_poly.pdbx_seq_one_letter_code
_entity_poly.pdbx_strand_id
1 'polypeptide(L)'
;MKISERLRKYRLLKGITQKELGNIALKGKRDSAVRINKYEKGIIEPTPESLQILADALDVDVEALSAVDMSSNVDRIYALFDLEERRNLKITRSEGKISLEFDTKDPDEYNDTFLTYLNMWYNEHLKYRDYDEEPKEYTLWKARFFSNVRERTSEQQIKVDDTYKDIVASISEDHYKTSSDVSMLLRKIIESGLTVSTRPASEHGICFTFVIKELTEQSSPEQKTLFGRFLYEFNHWKELGATAYSYVTMPNRIFLITYCINVPPFSVISCQTKNVLDFYKQTDISDYDREDFERDFKYSIKDFHINLEEEIMRYKHL
;
A
#
# COMPACT_ATOMS: atom_id res chain seq x y z
N MET A 1 -2.92 28.28 4.43
CA MET A 1 -2.30 28.90 3.26
C MET A 1 -3.20 28.72 2.06
N LYS A 2 -3.38 29.76 1.26
CA LYS A 2 -4.12 29.67 -0.01
C LYS A 2 -3.26 29.09 -1.13
N ILE A 3 -3.89 28.64 -2.22
CA ILE A 3 -3.21 28.13 -3.42
C ILE A 3 -2.14 29.12 -3.92
N SER A 4 -2.47 30.41 -3.96
CA SER A 4 -1.57 31.49 -4.39
C SER A 4 -0.28 31.57 -3.57
N GLU A 5 -0.39 31.42 -2.25
CA GLU A 5 0.74 31.43 -1.32
C GLU A 5 1.59 30.16 -1.46
N ARG A 6 0.96 28.99 -1.64
CA ARG A 6 1.66 27.72 -1.86
C ARG A 6 2.43 27.74 -3.18
N LEU A 7 1.80 28.23 -4.25
CA LEU A 7 2.43 28.37 -5.56
C LEU A 7 3.70 29.24 -5.47
N ARG A 8 3.59 30.41 -4.82
CA ARG A 8 4.74 31.30 -4.58
C ARG A 8 5.81 30.61 -3.73
N LYS A 9 5.42 29.94 -2.64
CA LYS A 9 6.33 29.21 -1.75
C LYS A 9 7.15 28.19 -2.53
N TYR A 10 6.50 27.29 -3.29
CA TYR A 10 7.19 26.23 -4.01
C TYR A 10 8.01 26.76 -5.19
N ARG A 11 7.57 27.83 -5.86
CA ARG A 11 8.40 28.51 -6.87
C ARG A 11 9.71 29.03 -6.26
N LEU A 12 9.63 29.71 -5.11
CA LEU A 12 10.80 30.23 -4.42
C LEU A 12 11.71 29.10 -3.91
N LEU A 13 11.13 28.00 -3.40
CA LEU A 13 11.90 26.83 -3.01
C LEU A 13 12.63 26.20 -4.21
N LYS A 14 11.99 26.10 -5.38
CA LYS A 14 12.65 25.62 -6.60
C LYS A 14 13.74 26.57 -7.11
N GLY A 15 13.75 27.83 -6.66
CA GLY A 15 14.76 28.82 -7.02
C GLY A 15 14.55 29.45 -8.39
N ILE A 16 13.32 29.40 -8.93
CA ILE A 16 13.00 29.92 -10.27
C ILE A 16 12.18 31.21 -10.21
N THR A 17 12.31 32.04 -11.23
CA THR A 17 11.55 33.28 -11.43
C THR A 17 10.13 33.01 -11.95
N GLN A 18 9.23 34.00 -11.84
CA GLN A 18 7.88 33.90 -12.43
C GLN A 18 7.93 33.69 -13.96
N LYS A 19 8.96 34.25 -14.62
CA LYS A 19 9.20 34.08 -16.05
C LYS A 19 9.63 32.66 -16.39
N GLU A 20 10.55 32.08 -15.63
CA GLU A 20 10.98 30.69 -15.81
C GLU A 20 9.83 29.71 -15.56
N LEU A 21 9.07 29.88 -14.47
CA LEU A 21 7.88 29.05 -14.23
C LEU A 21 6.85 29.20 -15.37
N GLY A 22 6.61 30.43 -15.85
CA GLY A 22 5.72 30.68 -16.99
C GLY A 22 6.22 30.04 -18.29
N ASN A 23 7.53 29.97 -18.50
CA ASN A 23 8.12 29.31 -19.66
C ASN A 23 7.94 27.79 -19.60
N ILE A 24 8.21 27.18 -18.44
CA ILE A 24 8.09 25.73 -18.21
C ILE A 24 6.63 25.30 -18.25
N ALA A 25 5.77 25.93 -17.44
CA ALA A 25 4.39 25.50 -17.25
C ALA A 25 3.45 25.97 -18.39
N LEU A 26 3.69 27.13 -19.00
CA LEU A 26 2.74 27.74 -19.95
C LEU A 26 3.31 27.87 -21.37
N LYS A 27 4.36 27.10 -21.69
CA LYS A 27 5.00 27.01 -23.01
C LYS A 27 5.44 28.38 -23.56
N GLY A 28 5.89 29.28 -22.70
CA GLY A 28 6.50 30.55 -23.10
C GLY A 28 5.61 31.53 -23.88
N LYS A 29 4.28 31.43 -23.75
CA LYS A 29 3.36 32.45 -24.31
C LYS A 29 3.75 33.85 -23.79
N ARG A 30 3.59 34.91 -24.61
CA ARG A 30 4.04 36.28 -24.30
C ARG A 30 3.64 36.78 -22.90
N ASP A 31 2.49 36.33 -22.38
CA ASP A 31 1.95 36.74 -21.07
C ASP A 31 2.07 35.69 -19.96
N SER A 32 2.91 34.65 -20.14
CA SER A 32 3.03 33.55 -19.18
C SER A 32 3.46 34.03 -17.79
N ALA A 33 4.48 34.90 -17.72
CA ALA A 33 4.97 35.49 -16.47
C ALA A 33 3.89 36.34 -15.76
N VAL A 34 3.11 37.10 -16.54
CA VAL A 34 1.98 37.90 -16.02
C VAL A 34 0.90 36.98 -15.43
N ARG A 35 0.62 35.87 -16.09
CA ARG A 35 -0.34 34.87 -15.60
C ARG A 35 0.14 34.21 -14.31
N ILE A 36 1.42 33.84 -14.20
CA ILE A 36 2.00 33.37 -12.93
C ILE A 36 1.88 34.42 -11.83
N ASN A 37 2.17 35.70 -12.11
CA ASN A 37 2.03 36.78 -11.13
C ASN A 37 0.58 36.91 -10.63
N LYS A 38 -0.41 36.78 -11.52
CA LYS A 38 -1.83 36.81 -11.17
C LYS A 38 -2.21 35.61 -10.29
N TYR A 39 -1.70 34.42 -10.57
CA TYR A 39 -1.90 33.24 -9.73
C TYR A 39 -1.29 33.42 -8.34
N GLU A 40 -0.04 33.88 -8.24
CA GLU A 40 0.64 34.09 -6.95
C GLU A 40 0.04 35.22 -6.11
N LYS A 41 -0.68 36.15 -6.73
CA LYS A 41 -1.46 37.19 -6.03
C LYS A 41 -2.88 36.75 -5.70
N GLY A 42 -3.33 35.59 -6.16
CA GLY A 42 -4.72 35.13 -6.01
C GLY A 42 -5.75 35.98 -6.78
N ILE A 43 -5.31 36.70 -7.82
CA ILE A 43 -6.21 37.48 -8.69
C ILE A 43 -7.02 36.55 -9.61
N ILE A 44 -6.41 35.45 -10.02
CA ILE A 44 -7.02 34.39 -10.83
C ILE A 44 -6.61 33.07 -10.19
N GLU A 45 -7.53 32.11 -10.12
CA GLU A 45 -7.21 30.75 -9.71
C GLU A 45 -6.86 29.88 -10.94
N PRO A 46 -5.83 29.03 -10.86
CA PRO A 46 -5.53 28.09 -11.93
C PRO A 46 -6.66 27.05 -12.07
N THR A 47 -6.98 26.67 -13.31
CA THR A 47 -7.86 25.52 -13.57
C THR A 47 -7.19 24.23 -13.08
N PRO A 48 -7.93 23.13 -12.84
CA PRO A 48 -7.34 21.85 -12.45
C PRO A 48 -6.21 21.39 -13.39
N GLU A 49 -6.38 21.55 -14.71
CA GLU A 49 -5.34 21.20 -15.68
C GLU A 49 -4.12 22.11 -15.57
N SER A 50 -4.34 23.42 -15.36
CA SER A 50 -3.25 24.37 -15.15
C SER A 50 -2.50 24.08 -13.84
N LEU A 51 -3.21 23.63 -12.81
CA LEU A 51 -2.64 23.31 -11.52
C LEU A 51 -1.73 22.08 -11.60
N GLN A 52 -2.14 21.04 -12.33
CA GLN A 52 -1.29 19.88 -12.60
C GLN A 52 -0.01 20.30 -13.32
N ILE A 53 -0.12 21.09 -14.39
CA ILE A 53 1.05 21.54 -15.15
C ILE A 53 2.00 22.40 -14.28
N LEU A 54 1.46 23.21 -13.38
CA LEU A 54 2.25 23.98 -12.42
C LEU A 54 2.94 23.08 -11.39
N ALA A 55 2.27 22.05 -10.90
CA ALA A 55 2.82 21.06 -9.97
C ALA A 55 3.99 20.31 -10.62
N ASP A 56 3.80 19.80 -11.84
CA ASP A 56 4.84 19.13 -12.63
C ASP A 56 6.04 20.06 -12.87
N ALA A 57 5.77 21.32 -13.27
CA ALA A 57 6.82 22.31 -13.48
C ALA A 57 7.59 22.65 -12.19
N LEU A 58 6.98 22.45 -11.02
CA LEU A 58 7.57 22.69 -9.71
C LEU A 58 8.17 21.43 -9.08
N ASP A 59 7.99 20.24 -9.67
CA ASP A 59 8.35 18.96 -9.08
C ASP A 59 7.74 18.80 -7.68
N VAL A 60 6.42 19.01 -7.59
CA VAL A 60 5.61 18.80 -6.38
C VAL A 60 4.34 18.07 -6.76
N ASP A 61 3.70 17.41 -5.80
CA ASP A 61 2.39 16.81 -5.99
C ASP A 61 1.34 17.91 -6.17
N VAL A 62 0.31 17.64 -6.97
CA VAL A 62 -0.78 18.60 -7.20
C VAL A 62 -1.53 18.90 -5.90
N GLU A 63 -1.63 17.91 -5.00
CA GLU A 63 -2.19 18.00 -3.65
C GLU A 63 -1.44 19.01 -2.78
N ALA A 64 -0.13 19.16 -2.98
CA ALA A 64 0.64 20.16 -2.25
C ALA A 64 0.22 21.59 -2.64
N LEU A 65 -0.30 21.81 -3.85
CA LEU A 65 -0.85 23.09 -4.28
C LEU A 65 -2.33 23.23 -3.89
N SER A 66 -3.14 22.20 -4.09
CA SER A 66 -4.60 22.19 -3.90
C SER A 66 -5.07 21.92 -2.47
N ALA A 67 -4.16 21.67 -1.52
CA ALA A 67 -4.50 21.34 -0.13
C ALA A 67 -5.55 22.29 0.48
N VAL A 68 -6.45 21.74 1.31
CA VAL A 68 -7.47 22.53 2.02
C VAL A 68 -6.78 23.54 2.96
N ASP A 69 -7.31 24.77 3.00
CA ASP A 69 -6.80 25.81 3.90
C ASP A 69 -7.34 25.61 5.33
N MET A 70 -6.60 24.86 6.16
CA MET A 70 -6.90 24.70 7.60
C MET A 70 -6.34 25.86 8.45
N SER A 71 -6.75 27.08 8.11
CA SER A 71 -6.22 28.30 8.74
C SER A 71 -6.78 28.55 10.13
N SER A 72 -8.01 28.11 10.42
CA SER A 72 -8.63 28.30 11.74
C SER A 72 -8.47 27.08 12.65
N ASN A 73 -8.50 27.32 13.97
CA ASN A 73 -8.57 26.22 14.94
C ASN A 73 -9.86 25.40 14.81
N VAL A 74 -10.93 26.01 14.28
CA VAL A 74 -12.19 25.32 13.99
C VAL A 74 -11.97 24.28 12.89
N ASP A 75 -11.32 24.63 11.78
CA ASP A 75 -11.05 23.67 10.69
C ASP A 75 -10.19 22.50 11.16
N ARG A 76 -9.21 22.78 12.02
CA ARG A 76 -8.30 21.77 12.57
C ARG A 76 -9.01 20.79 13.48
N ILE A 77 -9.94 21.24 14.34
CA ILE A 77 -10.67 20.33 15.22
C ILE A 77 -11.65 19.45 14.45
N TYR A 78 -12.31 19.98 13.41
CA TYR A 78 -13.16 19.16 12.54
C TYR A 78 -12.37 18.10 11.75
N ALA A 79 -11.14 18.40 11.33
CA ALA A 79 -10.25 17.40 10.75
C ALA A 79 -9.89 16.29 11.77
N LEU A 80 -9.69 16.64 13.05
CA LEU A 80 -9.45 15.65 14.10
C LEU A 80 -10.70 14.80 14.39
N PHE A 81 -11.90 15.38 14.36
CA PHE A 81 -13.15 14.62 14.49
C PHE A 81 -13.35 13.63 13.34
N ASP A 82 -13.06 14.01 12.09
CA ASP A 82 -13.12 13.08 10.96
C ASP A 82 -12.13 11.91 11.13
N LEU A 83 -10.93 12.17 11.66
CA LEU A 83 -9.95 11.14 11.96
C LEU A 83 -10.37 10.24 13.15
N GLU A 84 -11.04 10.79 14.17
CA GLU A 84 -11.62 9.99 15.26
C GLU A 84 -12.67 9.02 14.74
N GLU A 85 -13.61 9.51 13.92
CA GLU A 85 -14.70 8.71 13.36
C GLU A 85 -14.23 7.66 12.35
N ARG A 86 -13.26 7.99 11.48
CA ARG A 86 -12.88 7.14 10.34
C ARG A 86 -11.58 6.36 10.52
N ARG A 87 -10.74 6.78 11.47
CA ARG A 87 -9.39 6.22 11.69
C ARG A 87 -9.15 5.84 13.14
N ASN A 88 -10.20 5.80 13.97
CA ASN A 88 -10.12 5.43 15.39
C ASN A 88 -9.03 6.22 16.14
N LEU A 89 -8.85 7.49 15.77
CA LEU A 89 -7.92 8.38 16.46
C LEU A 89 -8.36 8.54 17.93
N LYS A 90 -7.44 8.31 18.85
CA LYS A 90 -7.62 8.49 20.29
C LYS A 90 -6.75 9.62 20.79
N ILE A 91 -7.31 10.43 21.68
CA ILE A 91 -6.56 11.48 22.37
C ILE A 91 -6.22 10.96 23.76
N THR A 92 -4.93 10.88 24.07
CA THR A 92 -4.44 10.50 25.39
C THR A 92 -3.70 11.67 26.03
N ARG A 93 -3.70 11.70 27.37
CA ARG A 93 -3.00 12.71 28.15
C ARG A 93 -2.11 12.04 29.16
N SER A 94 -0.81 12.33 29.07
CA SER A 94 0.20 11.83 30.01
C SER A 94 1.27 12.89 30.22
N GLU A 95 1.74 13.05 31.47
CA GLU A 95 2.85 13.95 31.82
C GLU A 95 2.70 15.40 31.28
N GLY A 96 1.47 15.92 31.25
CA GLY A 96 1.18 17.26 30.73
C GLY A 96 1.24 17.39 29.20
N LYS A 97 1.48 16.29 28.46
CA LYS A 97 1.45 16.23 27.00
C LYS A 97 0.11 15.65 26.52
N ILE A 98 -0.33 16.13 25.37
CA ILE A 98 -1.45 15.56 24.61
C ILE A 98 -0.83 14.73 23.48
N SER A 99 -1.22 13.47 23.40
CA SER A 99 -0.80 12.55 22.34
C SER A 99 -2.00 12.14 21.50
N LEU A 100 -1.74 11.97 20.20
CA LEU A 100 -2.68 11.46 19.22
C LEU A 100 -2.24 10.03 18.88
N GLU A 101 -3.11 9.06 19.15
CA GLU A 101 -2.83 7.64 18.99
C GLU A 101 -3.80 7.04 17.97
N PHE A 102 -3.27 6.39 16.94
CA PHE A 102 -4.07 5.65 15.96
C PHE A 102 -4.06 4.17 16.31
N ASP A 103 -5.23 3.53 16.28
CA ASP A 103 -5.33 2.09 16.52
C ASP A 103 -4.84 1.31 15.30
N THR A 104 -3.73 0.58 15.46
CA THR A 104 -3.11 -0.23 14.39
C THR A 104 -3.65 -1.65 14.34
N LYS A 105 -4.59 -2.02 15.22
CA LYS A 105 -5.04 -3.41 15.37
C LYS A 105 -6.15 -3.81 14.42
N ASP A 106 -6.77 -2.88 13.70
CA ASP A 106 -7.82 -3.18 12.74
C ASP A 106 -7.22 -3.39 11.33
N PRO A 107 -7.17 -4.64 10.81
CA PRO A 107 -6.51 -4.99 9.56
C PRO A 107 -7.39 -4.72 8.34
N ASP A 108 -7.90 -3.49 8.21
CA ASP A 108 -8.58 -3.01 7.00
C ASP A 108 -7.59 -2.37 6.02
N GLU A 109 -7.82 -2.53 4.72
CA GLU A 109 -6.99 -2.00 3.63
C GLU A 109 -6.81 -0.49 3.70
N TYR A 110 -7.90 0.21 4.06
CA TYR A 110 -7.90 1.65 4.22
C TYR A 110 -7.06 2.09 5.42
N ASN A 111 -6.94 1.24 6.44
CA ASN A 111 -6.06 1.48 7.57
C ASN A 111 -4.60 1.29 7.15
N ASP A 112 -4.27 0.22 6.43
CA ASP A 112 -2.90 -0.07 5.98
C ASP A 112 -2.28 1.05 5.13
N THR A 113 -3.06 1.62 4.20
CA THR A 113 -2.59 2.73 3.35
C THR A 113 -2.31 3.98 4.18
N PHE A 114 -3.22 4.33 5.10
CA PHE A 114 -3.05 5.49 5.96
C PHE A 114 -1.88 5.31 6.94
N LEU A 115 -1.75 4.12 7.54
CA LEU A 115 -0.61 3.77 8.39
C LEU A 115 0.70 3.78 7.61
N THR A 116 0.68 3.37 6.34
CA THR A 116 1.84 3.51 5.44
C THR A 116 2.26 4.97 5.34
N TYR A 117 1.30 5.88 5.12
CA TYR A 117 1.58 7.31 5.01
C TYR A 117 2.18 7.87 6.31
N LEU A 118 1.60 7.53 7.46
CA LEU A 118 2.12 7.94 8.77
C LEU A 118 3.55 7.42 9.01
N ASN A 119 3.83 6.15 8.68
CA ASN A 119 5.16 5.58 8.88
C ASN A 119 6.20 6.14 7.92
N MET A 120 5.81 6.41 6.66
CA MET A 120 6.69 7.08 5.71
C MET A 120 7.04 8.49 6.18
N TRP A 121 6.04 9.24 6.67
CA TRP A 121 6.26 10.54 7.29
C TRP A 121 7.14 10.47 8.53
N TYR A 122 6.86 9.56 9.45
CA TYR A 122 7.64 9.36 10.65
C TYR A 122 9.11 9.04 10.34
N ASN A 123 9.37 8.12 9.41
CA ASN A 123 10.72 7.75 9.00
C ASN A 123 11.49 8.92 8.39
N GLU A 124 10.82 9.76 7.60
CA GLU A 124 11.47 10.95 7.05
C GLU A 124 11.71 12.01 8.13
N HIS A 125 10.72 12.26 8.98
CA HIS A 125 10.81 13.23 10.07
C HIS A 125 11.98 12.93 11.02
N LEU A 126 12.22 11.65 11.32
CA LEU A 126 13.35 11.22 12.17
C LEU A 126 14.72 11.69 11.63
N LYS A 127 14.90 11.85 10.31
CA LYS A 127 16.15 12.34 9.72
C LYS A 127 16.41 13.80 10.02
N TYR A 128 15.36 14.57 10.32
CA TYR A 128 15.39 16.02 10.46
C TYR A 128 15.00 16.50 11.87
N ARG A 129 14.75 15.59 12.81
CA ARG A 129 14.21 15.93 14.15
C ARG A 129 15.13 16.81 15.00
N ASP A 130 16.44 16.73 14.76
CA ASP A 130 17.48 17.39 15.55
C ASP A 130 17.93 18.73 14.91
N TYR A 131 17.24 19.21 13.87
CA TYR A 131 17.50 20.50 13.23
C TYR A 131 16.71 21.63 13.92
N ASP A 132 17.37 22.76 14.16
CA ASP A 132 16.75 23.94 14.78
C ASP A 132 15.69 24.61 13.88
N GLU A 133 15.89 24.55 12.56
CA GLU A 133 14.97 25.06 11.54
C GLU A 133 14.65 23.97 10.51
N GLU A 134 13.41 23.96 10.01
CA GLU A 134 12.97 22.98 9.01
C GLU A 134 13.80 23.10 7.71
N PRO A 135 14.55 22.05 7.31
CA PRO A 135 15.35 22.10 6.10
C PRO A 135 14.48 22.18 4.84
N LYS A 136 15.03 22.83 3.82
CA LYS A 136 14.40 22.95 2.49
C LYS A 136 14.04 21.58 1.92
N GLU A 137 14.93 20.61 2.11
CA GLU A 137 14.79 19.23 1.66
C GLU A 137 13.54 18.58 2.26
N TYR A 138 13.30 18.75 3.55
CA TYR A 138 12.11 18.22 4.21
C TYR A 138 10.83 18.93 3.76
N THR A 139 10.89 20.24 3.49
CA THR A 139 9.76 20.97 2.91
C THR A 139 9.40 20.44 1.51
N LEU A 140 10.40 20.19 0.67
CA LEU A 140 10.21 19.61 -0.67
C LEU A 140 9.73 18.15 -0.59
N TRP A 141 10.24 17.39 0.36
CA TRP A 141 9.78 16.02 0.60
C TRP A 141 8.29 15.98 0.92
N LYS A 142 7.81 16.86 1.81
CA LYS A 142 6.36 16.98 2.11
C LYS A 142 5.55 17.41 0.89
N ALA A 143 6.15 18.19 -0.01
CA ALA A 143 5.50 18.65 -1.23
C ALA A 143 5.41 17.54 -2.30
N ARG A 144 6.31 16.56 -2.27
CA ARG A 144 6.34 15.37 -3.13
C ARG A 144 5.87 14.11 -2.38
N PHE A 145 5.11 14.26 -1.31
CA PHE A 145 4.78 13.15 -0.41
C PHE A 145 4.20 11.94 -1.14
N PHE A 146 3.17 12.10 -1.98
CA PHE A 146 2.55 11.02 -2.74
C PHE A 146 3.48 10.45 -3.81
N SER A 147 4.25 11.30 -4.50
CA SER A 147 5.29 10.84 -5.42
C SER A 147 6.32 9.97 -4.71
N ASN A 148 6.82 10.41 -3.55
CA ASN A 148 7.78 9.68 -2.73
C ASN A 148 7.20 8.34 -2.24
N VAL A 149 5.92 8.33 -1.83
CA VAL A 149 5.22 7.09 -1.46
C VAL A 149 5.18 6.13 -2.64
N ARG A 150 4.71 6.59 -3.81
CA ARG A 150 4.59 5.77 -5.02
C ARG A 150 5.94 5.22 -5.48
N GLU A 151 6.98 6.06 -5.50
CA GLU A 151 8.34 5.66 -5.87
C GLU A 151 8.83 4.54 -4.95
N ARG A 152 8.76 4.74 -3.63
CA ARG A 152 9.17 3.75 -2.63
C ARG A 152 8.41 2.43 -2.72
N THR A 153 7.09 2.47 -2.87
CA THR A 153 6.29 1.25 -3.00
C THR A 153 6.57 0.52 -4.31
N SER A 154 6.80 1.26 -5.40
CA SER A 154 7.13 0.68 -6.71
C SER A 154 8.51 0.04 -6.70
N GLU A 155 9.50 0.66 -6.05
CA GLU A 155 10.84 0.07 -5.86
C GLU A 155 10.76 -1.29 -5.17
N GLN A 156 9.92 -1.42 -4.14
CA GLN A 156 9.74 -2.69 -3.43
C GLN A 156 9.01 -3.74 -4.27
N GLN A 157 7.98 -3.34 -5.03
CA GLN A 157 7.30 -4.25 -5.97
C GLN A 157 8.28 -4.77 -7.03
N ILE A 158 9.04 -3.88 -7.69
CA ILE A 158 10.04 -4.24 -8.69
C ILE A 158 11.08 -5.18 -8.10
N LYS A 159 11.53 -4.93 -6.87
CA LYS A 159 12.47 -5.82 -6.18
C LYS A 159 11.94 -7.25 -6.04
N VAL A 160 10.65 -7.42 -5.71
CA VAL A 160 10.01 -8.75 -5.68
C VAL A 160 9.94 -9.33 -7.09
N ASP A 161 9.45 -8.56 -8.06
CA ASP A 161 9.26 -9.03 -9.43
C ASP A 161 10.59 -9.51 -10.04
N ASP A 162 11.67 -8.73 -9.90
CA ASP A 162 13.01 -9.08 -10.38
C ASP A 162 13.58 -10.32 -9.68
N THR A 163 13.28 -10.49 -8.37
CA THR A 163 13.75 -11.66 -7.61
C THR A 163 13.13 -12.96 -8.11
N TYR A 164 11.87 -12.92 -8.54
CA TYR A 164 11.09 -14.12 -8.86
C TYR A 164 10.86 -14.36 -10.35
N LYS A 165 11.18 -13.39 -11.22
CA LYS A 165 11.00 -13.49 -12.67
C LYS A 165 11.55 -14.77 -13.27
N ASP A 166 12.81 -15.10 -12.97
CA ASP A 166 13.47 -16.28 -13.55
C ASP A 166 12.93 -17.58 -12.95
N ILE A 167 12.57 -17.56 -11.66
CA ILE A 167 11.96 -18.72 -10.97
C ILE A 167 10.62 -19.04 -11.62
N VAL A 168 9.74 -18.05 -11.75
CA VAL A 168 8.41 -18.20 -12.36
C VAL A 168 8.54 -18.67 -13.82
N ALA A 169 9.48 -18.11 -14.58
CA ALA A 169 9.71 -18.52 -15.97
C ALA A 169 10.27 -19.95 -16.11
N SER A 170 10.92 -20.49 -15.07
CA SER A 170 11.48 -21.84 -15.08
C SER A 170 10.48 -22.95 -14.72
N ILE A 171 9.31 -22.59 -14.16
CA ILE A 171 8.28 -23.56 -13.77
C ILE A 171 7.58 -24.09 -15.02
N SER A 172 7.62 -25.41 -15.19
CA SER A 172 6.96 -26.15 -16.27
C SER A 172 5.90 -27.15 -15.78
N GLU A 173 5.65 -27.15 -14.48
CA GLU A 173 4.66 -28.00 -13.83
C GLU A 173 3.23 -27.54 -14.17
N ASP A 174 2.30 -28.49 -14.23
CA ASP A 174 0.87 -28.19 -14.49
C ASP A 174 0.29 -27.23 -13.45
N HIS A 175 -0.59 -26.32 -13.88
CA HIS A 175 -1.31 -25.40 -13.00
C HIS A 175 -2.19 -26.12 -11.98
N TYR A 176 -2.37 -25.48 -10.82
CA TYR A 176 -3.30 -25.96 -9.82
C TYR A 176 -4.73 -25.85 -10.31
N LYS A 177 -5.49 -26.93 -10.10
CA LYS A 177 -6.87 -27.03 -10.57
C LYS A 177 -7.85 -26.66 -9.48
N THR A 178 -7.43 -26.75 -8.21
CA THR A 178 -8.38 -26.80 -7.09
C THR A 178 -7.96 -25.91 -5.93
N SER A 179 -8.94 -25.40 -5.19
CA SER A 179 -8.70 -24.63 -3.95
C SER A 179 -7.87 -25.39 -2.91
N SER A 180 -7.98 -26.72 -2.90
CA SER A 180 -7.20 -27.61 -2.05
C SER A 180 -5.70 -27.51 -2.36
N ASP A 181 -5.34 -27.44 -3.64
CA ASP A 181 -3.93 -27.34 -4.09
C ASP A 181 -3.31 -26.02 -3.58
N VAL A 182 -4.05 -24.91 -3.70
CA VAL A 182 -3.62 -23.60 -3.22
C VAL A 182 -3.48 -23.58 -1.70
N SER A 183 -4.43 -24.19 -0.99
CA SER A 183 -4.40 -24.26 0.47
C SER A 183 -3.24 -25.12 0.98
N MET A 184 -2.89 -26.18 0.27
CA MET A 184 -1.70 -26.99 0.54
C MET A 184 -0.41 -26.21 0.27
N LEU A 185 -0.35 -25.40 -0.79
CA LEU A 185 0.79 -24.53 -1.06
C LEU A 185 0.97 -23.49 0.05
N LEU A 186 -0.11 -22.80 0.44
CA LEU A 186 -0.07 -21.79 1.52
C LEU A 186 0.36 -22.41 2.85
N ARG A 187 -0.11 -23.62 3.14
CA ARG A 187 0.35 -24.39 4.30
C ARG A 187 1.86 -24.62 4.25
N LYS A 188 2.41 -25.10 3.12
CA LYS A 188 3.86 -25.29 2.96
C LYS A 188 4.63 -23.98 3.12
N ILE A 189 4.10 -22.87 2.60
CA ILE A 189 4.68 -21.53 2.79
C ILE A 189 4.75 -21.19 4.29
N ILE A 190 3.67 -21.40 5.04
CA ILE A 190 3.63 -21.17 6.49
C ILE A 190 4.65 -22.07 7.21
N GLU A 191 4.65 -23.37 6.90
CA GLU A 191 5.57 -24.36 7.51
C GLU A 191 7.03 -24.05 7.21
N SER A 192 7.34 -23.44 6.06
CA SER A 192 8.69 -22.99 5.71
C SER A 192 9.17 -21.81 6.56
N GLY A 193 8.28 -21.15 7.32
CA GLY A 193 8.59 -20.00 8.17
C GLY A 193 8.40 -18.63 7.51
N LEU A 194 7.80 -18.57 6.31
CA LEU A 194 7.40 -17.29 5.71
C LEU A 194 6.13 -16.76 6.38
N THR A 195 6.15 -15.47 6.72
CA THR A 195 5.01 -14.75 7.25
C THR A 195 4.01 -14.50 6.13
N VAL A 196 2.83 -15.13 6.25
CA VAL A 196 1.68 -14.90 5.39
C VAL A 196 0.45 -14.58 6.22
N SER A 197 -0.36 -13.65 5.76
CA SER A 197 -1.72 -13.42 6.26
C SER A 197 -2.71 -13.39 5.12
N THR A 198 -3.97 -13.68 5.43
CA THR A 198 -5.07 -13.56 4.47
C THR A 198 -6.16 -12.67 5.01
N ARG A 199 -6.81 -11.94 4.12
CA ARG A 199 -7.99 -11.12 4.43
C ARG A 199 -8.98 -11.16 3.27
N PRO A 200 -10.28 -10.93 3.51
CA PRO A 200 -11.23 -10.73 2.43
C PRO A 200 -10.83 -9.54 1.54
N ALA A 201 -11.00 -9.69 0.23
CA ALA A 201 -10.88 -8.57 -0.70
C ALA A 201 -12.11 -7.66 -0.61
N SER A 202 -11.96 -6.38 -0.94
CA SER A 202 -13.01 -5.35 -0.86
C SER A 202 -14.22 -5.64 -1.75
N GLU A 203 -14.00 -6.28 -2.91
CA GLU A 203 -15.03 -6.57 -3.92
C GLU A 203 -15.38 -8.06 -4.03
N HIS A 204 -15.27 -8.80 -2.92
CA HIS A 204 -15.45 -10.26 -2.81
C HIS A 204 -14.27 -11.06 -3.36
N GLY A 205 -13.60 -11.81 -2.48
CA GLY A 205 -12.42 -12.60 -2.84
C GLY A 205 -11.45 -12.71 -1.68
N ILE A 206 -10.16 -12.86 -1.99
CA ILE A 206 -9.10 -13.03 -0.99
C ILE A 206 -7.86 -12.22 -1.36
N CYS A 207 -7.21 -11.68 -0.34
CA CYS A 207 -5.90 -11.07 -0.42
C CYS A 207 -4.90 -11.88 0.40
N PHE A 208 -3.72 -12.11 -0.17
CA PHE A 208 -2.57 -12.76 0.46
C PHE A 208 -1.49 -11.72 0.70
N THR A 209 -1.07 -11.53 1.95
CA THR A 209 -0.08 -10.53 2.32
C THR A 209 1.18 -11.21 2.82
N PHE A 210 2.33 -10.78 2.30
CA PHE A 210 3.65 -11.33 2.60
C PHE A 210 4.63 -10.24 3.00
N VAL A 211 5.65 -10.59 3.81
CA VAL A 211 6.72 -9.67 4.19
C VAL A 211 7.81 -9.63 3.12
N ILE A 212 8.03 -8.48 2.48
CA ILE A 212 8.95 -8.36 1.33
C ILE A 212 10.39 -8.73 1.70
N LYS A 213 10.83 -8.39 2.91
CA LYS A 213 12.20 -8.70 3.36
C LYS A 213 12.44 -10.21 3.45
N GLU A 214 11.44 -10.95 3.93
CA GLU A 214 11.49 -12.41 4.00
C GLU A 214 11.55 -13.02 2.60
N LEU A 215 10.77 -12.46 1.66
CA LEU A 215 10.76 -12.94 0.27
C LEU A 215 12.06 -12.65 -0.49
N THR A 216 12.73 -11.54 -0.21
CA THR A 216 13.85 -11.05 -1.07
C THR A 216 15.23 -11.24 -0.46
N GLU A 217 15.42 -10.91 0.82
CA GLU A 217 16.74 -10.89 1.46
C GLU A 217 17.00 -12.09 2.37
N GLN A 218 15.95 -12.63 3.00
CA GLN A 218 16.07 -13.64 4.05
C GLN A 218 15.57 -15.02 3.63
N SER A 219 15.09 -15.17 2.38
CA SER A 219 14.50 -16.41 1.90
C SER A 219 15.54 -17.48 1.55
N SER A 220 15.30 -18.70 2.03
CA SER A 220 15.99 -19.91 1.59
C SER A 220 15.58 -20.27 0.14
N PRO A 221 16.38 -21.10 -0.57
CA PRO A 221 15.99 -21.57 -1.90
C PRO A 221 14.62 -22.26 -1.93
N GLU A 222 14.28 -23.03 -0.88
CA GLU A 222 12.97 -23.69 -0.76
C GLU A 222 11.84 -22.68 -0.61
N GLN A 223 11.99 -21.68 0.26
CA GLN A 223 11.03 -20.60 0.43
C GLN A 223 10.82 -19.82 -0.88
N LYS A 224 11.90 -19.57 -1.64
CA LYS A 224 11.81 -18.95 -2.95
C LYS A 224 11.05 -19.82 -3.96
N THR A 225 11.27 -21.12 -3.97
CA THR A 225 10.51 -22.02 -4.85
C THR A 225 9.02 -22.02 -4.50
N LEU A 226 8.67 -22.08 -3.21
CA LEU A 226 7.27 -22.06 -2.76
C LEU A 226 6.57 -20.75 -3.12
N PHE A 227 7.18 -19.60 -2.87
CA PHE A 227 6.58 -18.32 -3.24
C PHE A 227 6.58 -18.09 -4.77
N GLY A 228 7.62 -18.55 -5.47
CA GLY A 228 7.65 -18.56 -6.94
C GLY A 228 6.51 -19.37 -7.53
N ARG A 229 6.19 -20.53 -6.94
CA ARG A 229 5.01 -21.32 -7.30
C ARG A 229 3.71 -20.56 -7.06
N PHE A 230 3.59 -19.85 -5.93
CA PHE A 230 2.43 -19.00 -5.67
C PHE A 230 2.25 -17.92 -6.75
N LEU A 231 3.33 -17.22 -7.13
CA LEU A 231 3.27 -16.21 -8.19
C LEU A 231 2.93 -16.79 -9.56
N TYR A 232 3.43 -17.99 -9.87
CA TYR A 232 3.10 -18.70 -11.10
C TYR A 232 1.60 -18.97 -11.22
N GLU A 233 0.97 -19.48 -10.15
CA GLU A 233 -0.48 -19.68 -10.11
C GLU A 233 -1.25 -18.36 -10.15
N PHE A 234 -0.80 -17.35 -9.40
CA PHE A 234 -1.46 -16.05 -9.36
C PHE A 234 -1.48 -15.36 -10.72
N ASN A 235 -0.40 -15.46 -11.49
CA ASN A 235 -0.34 -14.96 -12.86
C ASN A 235 -1.24 -15.76 -13.80
N HIS A 236 -1.29 -17.08 -13.65
CA HIS A 236 -2.21 -17.91 -14.42
C HIS A 236 -3.68 -17.54 -14.18
N TRP A 237 -4.09 -17.27 -12.94
CA TRP A 237 -5.46 -16.85 -12.64
C TRP A 237 -5.81 -15.52 -13.32
N LYS A 238 -4.86 -14.58 -13.42
CA LYS A 238 -5.03 -13.35 -14.20
C LYS A 238 -5.23 -13.63 -15.69
N GLU A 239 -4.46 -14.57 -16.25
CA GLU A 239 -4.58 -14.97 -17.66
C GLU A 239 -5.93 -15.63 -17.96
N LEU A 240 -6.46 -16.43 -17.03
CA LEU A 240 -7.81 -17.00 -17.12
C LEU A 240 -8.91 -15.91 -17.09
N GLY A 241 -8.58 -14.72 -16.55
CA GLY A 241 -9.45 -13.55 -16.53
C GLY A 241 -9.96 -13.17 -15.15
N ALA A 242 -9.34 -13.64 -14.07
CA ALA A 242 -9.67 -13.18 -12.73
C ALA A 242 -9.29 -11.70 -12.56
N THR A 243 -10.19 -10.90 -11.98
CA THR A 243 -9.87 -9.56 -11.51
C THR A 243 -8.89 -9.66 -10.35
N ALA A 244 -7.59 -9.44 -10.61
CA ALA A 244 -6.53 -9.60 -9.62
C ALA A 244 -5.47 -8.50 -9.73
N TYR A 245 -4.99 -8.04 -8.58
CA TYR A 245 -4.08 -6.91 -8.46
C TYR A 245 -3.11 -7.12 -7.30
N SER A 246 -2.03 -6.36 -7.27
CA SER A 246 -1.10 -6.34 -6.15
C SER A 246 -0.73 -4.91 -5.76
N TYR A 247 -0.41 -4.72 -4.49
CA TYR A 247 0.01 -3.42 -3.97
C TYR A 247 0.93 -3.61 -2.75
N VAL A 248 1.73 -2.58 -2.46
CA VAL A 248 2.71 -2.59 -1.37
C VAL A 248 2.31 -1.57 -0.30
N THR A 249 2.41 -1.97 0.96
CA THR A 249 2.16 -1.12 2.14
C THR A 249 3.31 -1.23 3.15
N MET A 250 3.34 -0.32 4.12
CA MET A 250 4.30 -0.29 5.22
C MET A 250 3.64 0.10 6.57
N PRO A 251 2.58 -0.60 7.01
CA PRO A 251 1.76 -0.18 8.15
C PRO A 251 2.49 -0.24 9.50
N ASN A 252 3.51 -1.09 9.63
CA ASN A 252 4.28 -1.28 10.87
C ASN A 252 5.79 -1.11 10.64
N ARG A 253 6.17 -0.16 9.78
CA ARG A 253 7.55 0.08 9.33
C ARG A 253 8.23 -1.13 8.66
N ILE A 254 7.44 -2.12 8.25
CA ILE A 254 7.86 -3.30 7.49
C ILE A 254 7.12 -3.26 6.17
N PHE A 255 7.83 -3.43 5.06
CA PHE A 255 7.21 -3.50 3.75
C PHE A 255 6.49 -4.84 3.55
N LEU A 256 5.21 -4.74 3.23
CA LEU A 256 4.32 -5.84 2.94
C LEU A 256 3.90 -5.75 1.47
N ILE A 257 3.83 -6.89 0.80
CA ILE A 257 3.23 -7.00 -0.53
C ILE A 257 1.97 -7.82 -0.44
N THR A 258 0.89 -7.31 -1.01
CA THR A 258 -0.42 -7.96 -1.00
C THR A 258 -0.85 -8.31 -2.40
N TYR A 259 -1.30 -9.54 -2.61
CA TYR A 259 -1.84 -10.07 -3.85
C TYR A 259 -3.32 -10.38 -3.65
N CYS A 260 -4.20 -9.66 -4.32
CA CYS A 260 -5.65 -9.81 -4.22
C CYS A 260 -6.23 -10.43 -5.48
N ILE A 261 -7.21 -11.30 -5.30
CA ILE A 261 -8.00 -11.91 -6.37
C ILE A 261 -9.49 -11.85 -6.01
N ASN A 262 -10.28 -11.23 -6.87
CA ASN A 262 -11.71 -11.03 -6.68
C ASN A 262 -12.50 -12.22 -7.24
N VAL A 263 -12.31 -13.39 -6.61
CA VAL A 263 -13.07 -14.60 -6.94
C VAL A 263 -13.75 -15.05 -5.65
N PRO A 264 -15.05 -14.79 -5.44
CA PRO A 264 -15.72 -15.00 -4.16
C PRO A 264 -15.52 -16.40 -3.56
N PRO A 265 -15.57 -17.50 -4.34
CA PRO A 265 -15.30 -18.85 -3.82
C PRO A 265 -13.92 -19.03 -3.16
N PHE A 266 -12.94 -18.18 -3.47
CA PHE A 266 -11.60 -18.25 -2.88
C PHE A 266 -11.58 -17.83 -1.40
N SER A 267 -12.68 -17.26 -0.88
CA SER A 267 -12.78 -16.92 0.55
C SER A 267 -12.59 -18.12 1.48
N VAL A 268 -12.91 -19.34 1.00
CA VAL A 268 -12.65 -20.61 1.71
C VAL A 268 -11.18 -20.76 2.08
N ILE A 269 -10.27 -20.34 1.19
CA ILE A 269 -8.82 -20.45 1.38
C ILE A 269 -8.39 -19.59 2.57
N SER A 270 -9.07 -18.45 2.80
CA SER A 270 -8.76 -17.57 3.93
C SER A 270 -9.06 -18.25 5.27
N CYS A 271 -10.21 -18.92 5.38
CA CYS A 271 -10.57 -19.67 6.58
C CYS A 271 -9.59 -20.81 6.85
N GLN A 272 -9.23 -21.58 5.81
CA GLN A 272 -8.28 -22.68 5.93
C GLN A 272 -6.89 -22.19 6.33
N THR A 273 -6.42 -21.10 5.71
CA THR A 273 -5.12 -20.50 6.02
C THR A 273 -5.09 -19.93 7.43
N LYS A 274 -6.17 -19.29 7.88
CA LYS A 274 -6.29 -18.79 9.25
C LYS A 274 -6.22 -19.92 10.27
N ASN A 275 -6.90 -21.04 10.04
CA ASN A 275 -6.85 -22.20 10.93
C ASN A 275 -5.43 -22.76 11.04
N VAL A 276 -4.69 -22.83 9.92
CA VAL A 276 -3.28 -23.24 9.91
C VAL A 276 -2.43 -22.26 10.73
N LEU A 277 -2.57 -20.95 10.49
CA LEU A 277 -1.83 -19.93 11.25
C LEU A 277 -2.13 -19.97 12.76
N ASP A 278 -3.39 -20.15 13.14
CA ASP A 278 -3.80 -20.19 14.55
C ASP A 278 -3.33 -21.48 15.25
N PHE A 279 -3.20 -22.58 14.53
CA PHE A 279 -2.56 -23.81 15.02
C PHE A 279 -1.07 -23.60 15.29
N TYR A 280 -0.31 -23.06 14.33
CA TYR A 280 1.14 -22.87 14.48
C TYR A 280 1.55 -21.75 15.45
N LYS A 281 0.62 -20.91 15.92
CA LYS A 281 0.88 -19.95 17.01
C LYS A 281 0.97 -20.60 18.40
N GLN A 282 0.47 -21.82 18.55
CA GLN A 282 0.41 -22.50 19.84
C GLN A 282 1.80 -23.03 20.23
N THR A 283 2.25 -22.76 21.46
CA THR A 283 3.60 -23.08 21.92
C THR A 283 3.73 -24.47 22.55
N ASP A 284 2.61 -25.18 22.78
CA ASP A 284 2.59 -26.48 23.48
C ASP A 284 1.44 -27.35 22.95
N ILE A 285 1.66 -27.99 21.80
CA ILE A 285 0.65 -28.79 21.08
C ILE A 285 0.88 -30.27 21.38
N SER A 286 -0.13 -30.98 21.90
CA SER A 286 -0.03 -32.42 22.12
C SER A 286 -0.06 -33.20 20.80
N ASP A 287 0.47 -34.44 20.81
CA ASP A 287 0.39 -35.31 19.62
C ASP A 287 -1.07 -35.56 19.20
N TYR A 288 -1.99 -35.63 20.16
CA TYR A 288 -3.42 -35.76 19.92
C TYR A 288 -3.98 -34.53 19.17
N ASP A 289 -3.68 -33.32 19.65
CA ASP A 289 -4.15 -32.08 19.01
C ASP A 289 -3.60 -31.92 17.58
N ARG A 290 -2.38 -32.41 17.35
CA ARG A 290 -1.79 -32.45 16.01
C ARG A 290 -2.51 -33.43 15.10
N GLU A 291 -2.77 -34.65 15.54
CA GLU A 291 -3.53 -35.64 14.75
C GLU A 291 -4.96 -35.15 14.46
N ASP A 292 -5.60 -34.51 15.44
CA ASP A 292 -6.93 -33.94 15.32
C ASP A 292 -6.96 -32.82 14.27
N PHE A 293 -6.01 -31.89 14.35
CA PHE A 293 -5.85 -30.81 13.37
C PHE A 293 -5.58 -31.35 11.96
N GLU A 294 -4.70 -32.33 11.78
CA GLU A 294 -4.42 -32.92 10.47
C GLU A 294 -5.66 -33.56 9.85
N ARG A 295 -6.44 -34.24 10.68
CA ARG A 295 -7.69 -34.87 10.25
C ARG A 295 -8.70 -33.81 9.82
N ASP A 296 -8.89 -32.77 10.61
CA ASP A 296 -9.85 -31.70 10.36
C ASP A 296 -9.44 -30.84 9.15
N PHE A 297 -8.16 -30.53 9.00
CA PHE A 297 -7.61 -29.85 7.83
C PHE A 297 -7.86 -30.67 6.56
N LYS A 298 -7.60 -31.98 6.60
CA LYS A 298 -7.85 -32.90 5.48
C LYS A 298 -9.34 -32.97 5.10
N TYR A 299 -10.25 -32.95 6.07
CA TYR A 299 -11.68 -32.86 5.79
C TYR A 299 -12.04 -31.52 5.16
N SER A 300 -11.56 -30.42 5.72
CA SER A 300 -11.83 -29.07 5.22
C SER A 300 -11.42 -28.89 3.76
N ILE A 301 -10.20 -29.30 3.38
CA ILE A 301 -9.75 -29.18 1.98
C ILE A 301 -10.54 -30.07 1.03
N LYS A 302 -11.17 -31.15 1.51
CA LYS A 302 -11.99 -32.06 0.70
C LYS A 302 -13.41 -31.54 0.52
N ASP A 303 -14.02 -31.00 1.59
CA ASP A 303 -15.40 -30.52 1.57
C ASP A 303 -15.54 -29.20 0.80
N PHE A 304 -14.51 -28.35 0.83
CA PHE A 304 -14.49 -27.06 0.14
C PHE A 304 -13.61 -27.07 -1.11
N HIS A 305 -13.67 -28.18 -1.84
CA HIS A 305 -12.95 -28.41 -3.08
C HIS A 305 -13.61 -27.69 -4.26
N ILE A 306 -12.98 -26.61 -4.71
CA ILE A 306 -13.49 -25.73 -5.76
C ILE A 306 -12.61 -25.86 -6.99
N ASN A 307 -13.20 -25.99 -8.18
CA ASN A 307 -12.48 -25.91 -9.45
C ASN A 307 -12.15 -24.44 -9.75
N LEU A 308 -10.86 -24.10 -9.75
CA LEU A 308 -10.39 -22.72 -9.89
C LEU A 308 -10.73 -22.15 -11.26
N GLU A 309 -10.52 -22.90 -12.34
CA GLU A 309 -10.77 -22.44 -13.71
C GLU A 309 -12.26 -22.17 -13.94
N GLU A 310 -13.12 -23.09 -13.50
CA GLU A 310 -14.58 -22.90 -13.62
C GLU A 310 -15.07 -21.67 -12.87
N GLU A 311 -14.62 -21.46 -11.63
CA GLU A 311 -15.06 -20.29 -10.86
C GLU A 311 -14.48 -18.99 -11.43
N ILE A 312 -13.20 -18.94 -11.79
CA ILE A 312 -12.62 -17.75 -12.42
C ILE A 312 -13.41 -17.37 -13.69
N MET A 313 -13.75 -18.36 -14.52
CA MET A 313 -14.52 -18.13 -15.74
C MET A 313 -15.97 -17.67 -15.45
N ARG A 314 -16.58 -18.14 -14.35
CA ARG A 314 -17.90 -17.66 -13.90
C ARG A 314 -17.89 -16.20 -13.44
N TYR A 315 -16.78 -15.74 -12.86
CA TYR A 315 -16.64 -14.41 -12.26
C TYR A 315 -15.84 -13.40 -13.11
N LYS A 316 -15.48 -13.73 -14.37
CA LYS A 316 -14.64 -12.93 -15.29
C LYS A 316 -15.11 -11.49 -15.59
N HIS A 317 -16.32 -11.13 -15.17
CA HIS A 317 -16.96 -9.84 -15.45
C HIS A 317 -17.34 -9.05 -14.19
N LEU A 318 -16.96 -9.55 -13.02
CA LEU A 318 -17.05 -8.85 -11.74
C LEU A 318 -15.66 -8.29 -11.40
#